data_AF-G2R2K2-F1
#
_entry.id   AF-G2R2K2-F1
#
_cell.length_a   1.000
_cell.length_b   1.000
_cell.length_c   1.000
_cell.angle_alpha   90.00
_cell.angle_beta   90.00
_cell.angle_gamma   90.00
#
_symmetry.space_group_name_H-M   'P 1'
#
loop_
_entity.id
_entity.type
_entity.pdbx_description
1 polymer ?
#
loop_
_entity_poly.entity_id
_entity_poly.type
_entity_poly.pdbx_seq_one_letter_code
_entity_poly.pdbx_strand_id
1 'polypeptide(L)'
;MDSLIDLSDPSKALDLSRIRYQLIRLEDTITFHLIERVQFPLNRNIYTPGAVSIPNSSLSFMDWYLAEQEKLQSLIRRYESPDEVPFFPQSVQKPILESLDYPRILHPNNINVNDKIKKFYIEKFLPEVCPDFGHGDRGVSQENYGSSATCDIACLQALSRRIHFGKFVAESKFQSETDKFTRLIRAGDREGIAEAITNKAVEKTVLERLKLKAQTYGTDPSLGRVPDAET
;
A
#
# COMPACT_ATOMS: atom_id res chain seq x y z
N MET A 1 15.92 1.46 -15.12
CA MET A 1 15.45 0.11 -14.78
C MET A 1 14.11 -0.04 -15.48
N ASP A 2 14.07 -0.71 -16.63
CA ASP A 2 12.83 -0.95 -17.36
C ASP A 2 11.91 -1.78 -16.46
N SER A 3 10.91 -1.14 -15.85
CA SER A 3 9.92 -1.86 -15.08
C SER A 3 9.13 -2.75 -16.04
N LEU A 4 8.99 -4.04 -15.72
CA LEU A 4 8.27 -5.02 -16.54
C LEU A 4 6.80 -4.63 -16.82
N ILE A 5 6.24 -3.74 -16.00
CA ILE A 5 5.04 -2.99 -16.36
C ILE A 5 5.50 -1.66 -16.95
N ASP A 6 5.39 -1.60 -18.26
CA ASP A 6 5.57 -0.40 -19.04
C ASP A 6 4.22 0.32 -19.09
N LEU A 7 4.05 1.32 -18.23
CA LEU A 7 2.84 2.14 -18.18
C LEU A 7 2.73 3.06 -19.40
N SER A 8 3.72 3.09 -20.30
CA SER A 8 3.64 3.76 -21.59
C SER A 8 3.07 2.86 -22.70
N ASP A 9 2.80 1.58 -22.43
CA ASP A 9 2.24 0.61 -23.37
C ASP A 9 0.98 -0.06 -22.79
N PRO A 10 -0.24 0.29 -23.28
CA PRO A 10 -1.48 -0.26 -22.76
C PRO A 10 -1.57 -1.79 -22.84
N SER A 11 -1.01 -2.40 -23.89
CA SER A 11 -1.06 -3.85 -24.08
C SER A 11 -0.28 -4.58 -22.99
N LYS A 12 0.86 -4.01 -22.56
CA LYS A 12 1.67 -4.55 -21.46
C LYS A 12 1.09 -4.21 -20.10
N ALA A 13 0.53 -3.01 -19.94
CA ALA A 13 -0.05 -2.56 -18.68
C ALA A 13 -1.29 -3.37 -18.27
N LEU A 14 -2.04 -3.89 -19.25
CA LEU A 14 -3.27 -4.68 -19.05
C LEU A 14 -3.09 -6.19 -19.20
N ASP A 15 -1.87 -6.67 -19.41
CA ASP A 15 -1.57 -8.11 -19.40
C ASP A 15 -1.68 -8.67 -17.96
N LEU A 16 -2.61 -9.62 -17.76
CA LEU A 16 -2.85 -10.23 -16.43
C LEU A 16 -1.62 -10.93 -15.84
N SER A 17 -0.74 -11.49 -16.67
CA SER A 17 0.48 -12.15 -16.20
C SER A 17 1.48 -11.13 -15.66
N ARG A 18 1.64 -9.98 -16.33
CA ARG A 18 2.47 -8.86 -15.89
C ARG A 18 1.91 -8.19 -14.65
N ILE A 19 0.59 -7.96 -14.62
CA ILE A 19 -0.11 -7.47 -13.43
C ILE A 19 0.15 -8.40 -12.25
N ARG A 20 -0.07 -9.72 -12.41
CA ARG A 20 0.16 -10.71 -11.36
C ARG A 20 1.60 -10.67 -10.85
N TYR A 21 2.57 -10.56 -11.74
CA TYR A 21 3.97 -10.43 -11.36
C TYR A 21 4.23 -9.18 -10.52
N GLN A 22 3.71 -8.02 -10.93
CA GLN A 22 3.84 -6.80 -10.14
C GLN A 22 3.17 -6.90 -8.77
N LEU A 23 2.01 -7.55 -8.67
CA LEU A 23 1.36 -7.81 -7.39
C LEU A 23 2.20 -8.70 -6.47
N ILE A 24 2.91 -9.69 -7.02
CA ILE A 24 3.87 -10.53 -6.28
C ILE A 24 5.09 -9.72 -5.82
N ARG A 25 5.59 -8.80 -6.63
CA ARG A 25 6.70 -7.92 -6.20
C ARG A 25 6.28 -6.98 -5.09
N LEU A 26 5.08 -6.40 -5.20
CA LEU A 26 4.52 -5.54 -4.15
C LEU A 26 4.25 -6.32 -2.86
N GLU A 27 3.92 -7.60 -2.96
CA GLU A 27 3.83 -8.51 -1.80
C GLU A 27 5.16 -8.55 -1.01
N ASP A 28 6.30 -8.69 -1.72
CA ASP A 28 7.63 -8.66 -1.10
C ASP A 28 7.94 -7.29 -0.49
N THR A 29 7.72 -6.22 -1.24
CA THR A 29 7.92 -4.84 -0.76
C THR A 29 7.14 -4.56 0.52
N ILE A 30 5.86 -4.93 0.56
CA ILE A 30 5.02 -4.77 1.75
C ILE A 30 5.57 -5.61 2.90
N THR A 31 5.94 -6.87 2.64
CA THR A 31 6.46 -7.76 3.69
C THR A 31 7.72 -7.17 4.33
N PHE A 32 8.68 -6.68 3.54
CA PHE A 32 9.90 -6.06 4.08
C PHE A 32 9.62 -4.77 4.85
N HIS A 33 8.76 -3.88 4.33
CA HIS A 33 8.40 -2.67 5.07
C HIS A 33 7.72 -2.97 6.40
N LEU A 34 6.89 -4.02 6.45
CA LEU A 34 6.28 -4.48 7.69
C LEU A 34 7.29 -5.03 8.67
N ILE A 35 8.26 -5.84 8.23
CA ILE A 35 9.37 -6.33 9.06
C ILE A 35 10.14 -5.17 9.69
N GLU A 36 10.42 -4.11 8.92
CA GLU A 36 11.05 -2.89 9.46
C GLU A 36 10.16 -2.17 10.48
N ARG A 37 8.86 -2.04 10.20
CA ARG A 37 7.93 -1.33 11.08
C ARG A 37 7.77 -2.01 12.43
N VAL A 38 7.70 -3.34 12.47
CA VAL A 38 7.46 -4.11 13.71
C VAL A 38 8.69 -4.22 14.61
N GLN A 39 9.80 -3.56 14.29
CA GLN A 39 10.92 -3.38 15.23
C GLN A 39 10.65 -2.28 16.27
N PHE A 40 9.64 -1.44 16.05
CA PHE A 40 9.29 -0.32 16.94
C PHE A 40 7.96 -0.57 17.66
N PRO A 41 7.76 0.00 18.87
CA PRO A 41 6.45 -0.03 19.52
C PRO A 41 5.40 0.70 18.68
N LEU A 42 4.14 0.63 19.12
CA LEU A 42 3.05 1.34 18.45
C LEU A 42 3.32 2.84 18.30
N ASN A 43 3.97 3.49 19.28
CA ASN A 43 4.27 4.93 19.27
C ASN A 43 3.03 5.78 18.98
N ARG A 44 1.96 5.51 19.74
CA ARG A 44 0.60 6.04 19.52
C ARG A 44 0.54 7.56 19.35
N ASN A 45 1.43 8.30 19.99
CA ASN A 45 1.45 9.76 19.93
C ASN A 45 1.71 10.27 18.49
N ILE A 46 2.38 9.52 17.62
CA ILE A 46 2.63 10.00 16.25
C ILE A 46 1.35 10.08 15.41
N TYR A 47 0.31 9.33 15.76
CA TYR A 47 -0.99 9.34 15.09
C TYR A 47 -2.00 10.28 15.74
N THR A 48 -1.66 10.90 16.87
CA THR A 48 -2.58 11.74 17.65
C THR A 48 -2.30 13.22 17.38
N PRO A 49 -3.24 13.98 16.80
CA PRO A 49 -3.09 15.43 16.60
C PRO A 49 -2.77 16.15 17.92
N GLY A 50 -1.74 17.00 17.89
CA GLY A 50 -1.29 17.77 19.06
C GLY A 50 -0.44 17.01 20.09
N ALA A 51 -0.28 15.69 20.00
CA ALA A 51 0.59 14.93 20.91
C ALA A 51 2.09 15.16 20.64
N VAL A 52 2.44 15.51 19.40
CA VAL A 52 3.76 16.01 19.01
C VAL A 52 3.58 17.45 18.53
N SER A 53 4.32 18.39 19.12
CA SER A 53 4.26 19.80 18.74
C SER A 53 4.94 20.05 17.40
N ILE A 54 4.15 20.41 16.38
CA ILE A 54 4.64 20.73 15.04
C ILE A 54 4.41 22.22 14.77
N PRO A 55 5.44 23.00 14.43
CA PRO A 55 5.27 24.42 14.13
C PRO A 55 4.23 24.66 13.02
N ASN A 56 3.27 25.55 13.28
CA ASN A 56 2.25 25.98 12.32
C ASN A 56 1.36 24.87 11.73
N SER A 57 1.18 23.75 12.44
CA SER A 57 0.34 22.64 11.99
C SER A 57 -0.50 22.08 13.15
N SER A 58 -1.75 21.71 12.86
CA SER A 58 -2.63 20.98 13.78
C SER A 58 -2.70 19.48 13.48
N LEU A 59 -1.95 19.00 12.50
CA LEU A 59 -1.93 17.59 12.11
C LEU A 59 -1.21 16.71 13.15
N SER A 60 -1.46 15.41 13.10
CA SER A 60 -0.60 14.43 13.77
C SER A 60 0.80 14.45 13.16
N PHE A 61 1.82 13.98 13.88
CA PHE A 61 3.18 13.86 13.35
C PHE A 61 3.22 13.04 12.06
N MET A 62 2.49 11.92 12.06
CA MET A 62 2.38 11.03 10.91
C MET A 62 1.73 11.72 9.70
N ASP A 63 0.61 12.43 9.91
CA ASP A 63 -0.10 13.10 8.82
C ASP A 63 0.69 14.27 8.25
N TRP A 64 1.33 15.08 9.10
CA TRP A 64 2.20 16.15 8.66
C TRP A 64 3.39 15.62 7.85
N TYR A 65 4.05 14.57 8.35
CA TYR A 65 5.22 14.01 7.69
C TYR A 65 4.86 13.39 6.33
N LEU A 66 3.75 12.65 6.26
CA LEU A 66 3.27 12.10 5.00
C LEU A 66 2.90 13.22 4.02
N ALA A 67 2.16 14.24 4.45
CA ALA A 67 1.80 15.38 3.59
C ALA A 67 3.04 16.11 3.01
N GLU A 68 4.08 16.35 3.80
CA GLU A 68 5.31 16.98 3.31
C GLU A 68 6.11 16.06 2.36
N GLN A 69 6.11 14.74 2.60
CA GLN A 69 6.67 13.76 1.66
C GLN A 69 5.94 13.75 0.32
N GLU A 70 4.60 13.75 0.33
CA GLU A 70 3.81 13.77 -0.90
C GLU A 70 4.01 15.09 -1.66
N LYS A 71 4.09 16.21 -0.94
CA LYS A 71 4.44 17.50 -1.54
C LYS A 71 5.79 17.44 -2.25
N LEU A 72 6.84 16.95 -1.60
CA LEU A 72 8.16 16.79 -2.22
C LEU A 72 8.11 15.86 -3.44
N GLN A 73 7.45 14.71 -3.31
CA GLN A 73 7.38 13.70 -4.37
C GLN A 73 6.53 14.15 -5.57
N SER A 74 5.55 15.05 -5.35
CA SER A 74 4.76 15.63 -6.44
C SER A 74 5.60 16.50 -7.38
N LEU A 75 6.62 17.20 -6.85
CA LEU A 75 7.51 18.04 -7.65
C LEU A 75 8.26 17.21 -8.70
N ILE A 76 8.54 15.94 -8.40
CA ILE A 76 9.26 15.01 -9.29
C ILE A 76 8.32 14.07 -10.08
N ARG A 77 7.05 14.47 -10.27
CA ARG A 77 6.02 13.77 -11.10
C ARG A 77 5.50 12.44 -10.54
N ARG A 78 5.71 12.13 -9.26
CA ARG A 78 5.23 10.85 -8.68
C ARG A 78 3.75 10.60 -8.96
N TYR A 79 2.91 11.62 -8.74
CA TYR A 79 1.45 11.51 -8.86
C TYR A 79 0.91 11.82 -10.27
N GLU A 80 1.78 12.00 -11.27
CA GLU A 80 1.36 11.91 -12.68
C GLU A 80 1.25 10.44 -13.13
N SER A 81 1.91 9.51 -12.43
CA SER A 81 1.84 8.07 -12.74
C SER A 81 0.45 7.49 -12.42
N PRO A 82 -0.16 6.69 -13.32
CA PRO A 82 -1.53 6.18 -13.14
C PRO A 82 -1.69 5.18 -11.99
N ASP A 83 -0.60 4.66 -11.44
CA ASP A 83 -0.57 3.70 -10.33
C ASP A 83 -0.23 4.32 -8.96
N GLU A 84 0.04 5.62 -8.90
CA GLU A 84 0.32 6.36 -7.66
C GLU A 84 -0.90 7.20 -7.25
N VAL A 85 -1.34 7.06 -6.01
CA VAL A 85 -2.53 7.77 -5.48
C VAL A 85 -2.16 8.45 -4.16
N PRO A 86 -2.28 9.80 -4.04
CA PRO A 86 -1.87 10.53 -2.85
C PRO A 86 -2.83 10.34 -1.67
N PHE A 87 -2.31 10.31 -0.45
CA PHE A 87 -3.07 10.33 0.80
C PHE A 87 -3.60 11.74 1.12
N PHE A 88 -2.87 12.78 0.72
CA PHE A 88 -3.18 14.20 0.90
C PHE A 88 -3.20 14.89 -0.48
N PRO A 89 -4.26 14.70 -1.31
CA PRO A 89 -4.36 15.32 -2.63
C PRO A 89 -4.17 16.85 -2.61
N GLN A 90 -4.57 17.51 -1.54
CA GLN A 90 -4.40 18.94 -1.32
C GLN A 90 -2.94 19.40 -1.14
N SER A 91 -2.03 18.49 -0.82
CA SER A 91 -0.61 18.75 -0.64
C SER A 91 0.19 18.60 -1.94
N VAL A 92 -0.41 17.99 -2.97
CA VAL A 92 0.21 17.74 -4.27
C VAL A 92 0.42 19.07 -5.00
N GLN A 93 1.63 19.29 -5.51
CA GLN A 93 2.03 20.49 -6.24
C GLN A 93 2.24 20.20 -7.73
N LYS A 94 2.32 21.28 -8.52
CA LYS A 94 2.68 21.20 -9.93
C LYS A 94 4.12 20.67 -10.06
N PRO A 95 4.39 19.65 -10.89
CA PRO A 95 5.73 19.15 -11.11
C PRO A 95 6.68 20.22 -11.68
N ILE A 96 7.97 20.11 -11.31
CA ILE A 96 9.05 20.95 -11.85
C ILE A 96 9.71 20.34 -13.08
N LEU A 97 9.42 19.06 -13.36
CA LEU A 97 9.90 18.32 -14.52
C LEU A 97 8.85 18.35 -15.62
N GLU A 98 9.26 18.20 -16.88
CA GLU A 98 8.35 18.05 -18.02
C GLU A 98 7.49 16.79 -17.85
N SER A 99 6.18 16.89 -18.12
CA SER A 99 5.26 15.76 -17.91
C SER A 99 5.59 14.57 -18.81
N LEU A 100 5.32 13.36 -18.31
CA LEU A 100 5.37 12.14 -19.12
C LEU A 100 4.04 11.93 -19.85
N ASP A 101 4.10 11.51 -21.11
CA ASP A 101 2.90 11.16 -21.88
C ASP A 101 2.48 9.71 -21.56
N TYR A 102 1.65 9.57 -20.53
CA TYR A 102 1.03 8.28 -20.21
C TYR A 102 -0.19 8.04 -21.11
N PRO A 103 -0.24 6.91 -21.85
CA PRO A 103 -1.42 6.56 -22.61
C PRO A 103 -2.62 6.35 -21.68
N ARG A 104 -3.80 6.54 -22.23
CA ARG A 104 -5.05 6.34 -21.50
C ARG A 104 -5.34 4.85 -21.31
N ILE A 105 -4.74 4.26 -20.27
CA ILE A 105 -4.89 2.84 -19.93
C ILE A 105 -6.20 2.58 -19.17
N LEU A 106 -6.51 3.42 -18.19
CA LEU A 106 -7.67 3.27 -17.33
C LEU A 106 -8.81 4.19 -17.78
N HIS A 107 -10.05 3.74 -17.60
CA HIS A 107 -11.20 4.64 -17.66
C HIS A 107 -11.05 5.77 -16.63
N PRO A 108 -11.35 7.06 -16.97
CA PRO A 108 -11.30 8.14 -16.00
C PRO A 108 -12.12 7.83 -14.75
N ASN A 109 -11.51 8.07 -13.58
CA ASN A 109 -12.12 7.76 -12.30
C ASN A 109 -11.53 8.66 -11.21
N ASN A 110 -12.27 8.80 -10.10
CA ASN A 110 -11.84 9.51 -8.90
C ASN A 110 -11.68 8.55 -7.70
N ILE A 111 -11.42 7.28 -7.96
CA ILE A 111 -11.34 6.26 -6.91
C ILE A 111 -10.05 6.44 -6.12
N ASN A 112 -10.20 6.88 -4.88
CA ASN A 112 -9.16 6.95 -3.87
C ASN A 112 -9.72 6.39 -2.55
N VAL A 113 -9.12 5.31 -2.04
CA VAL A 113 -9.51 4.68 -0.77
C VAL A 113 -8.42 4.80 0.30
N ASN A 114 -7.45 5.70 0.13
CA ASN A 114 -6.33 5.91 1.04
C ASN A 114 -6.76 6.19 2.48
N ASP A 115 -7.85 6.91 2.71
CA ASP A 115 -8.38 7.14 4.06
C ASP A 115 -8.75 5.83 4.76
N LYS A 116 -9.36 4.88 4.03
CA LYS A 116 -9.71 3.56 4.57
C LYS A 116 -8.46 2.73 4.83
N ILE A 117 -7.47 2.80 3.93
CA ILE A 117 -6.18 2.10 4.07
C ILE A 117 -5.46 2.61 5.31
N LYS A 118 -5.28 3.93 5.45
CA LYS A 118 -4.61 4.56 6.59
C LYS A 118 -5.32 4.23 7.90
N LYS A 119 -6.65 4.35 7.91
CA LYS A 119 -7.46 4.02 9.10
C LYS A 119 -7.30 2.56 9.53
N PHE A 120 -7.42 1.61 8.60
CA PHE A 120 -7.23 0.20 8.91
C PHE A 120 -5.80 -0.09 9.40
N TYR A 121 -4.81 0.50 8.73
CA TYR A 121 -3.40 0.35 9.10
C TYR A 121 -3.16 0.78 10.54
N ILE A 122 -3.60 1.98 10.92
CA ILE A 122 -3.35 2.56 12.25
C ILE A 122 -4.22 1.93 13.34
N GLU A 123 -5.52 1.76 13.09
CA GLU A 123 -6.47 1.39 14.14
C GLU A 123 -6.64 -0.11 14.35
N LYS A 124 -6.28 -0.93 13.36
CA LYS A 124 -6.50 -2.38 13.37
C LYS A 124 -5.23 -3.16 13.19
N PHE A 125 -4.41 -2.81 12.20
CA PHE A 125 -3.23 -3.58 11.88
C PHE A 125 -2.10 -3.35 12.89
N LEU A 126 -1.66 -2.09 13.09
CA LEU A 126 -0.53 -1.78 13.97
C LEU A 126 -0.70 -2.28 15.43
N PRO A 127 -1.88 -2.17 16.08
CA PRO A 127 -2.06 -2.68 17.44
C PRO A 127 -1.88 -4.19 17.58
N GLU A 128 -2.13 -4.95 16.50
CA GLU A 128 -2.01 -6.42 16.50
C GLU A 128 -0.58 -6.90 16.22
N VAL A 129 0.24 -6.08 15.56
CA VAL A 129 1.58 -6.51 15.09
C VAL A 129 2.75 -5.79 15.75
N CYS A 130 2.54 -4.61 16.34
CA CYS A 130 3.63 -3.91 17.02
C CYS A 130 3.94 -4.62 18.34
N PRO A 131 5.22 -4.89 18.64
CA PRO A 131 5.60 -5.51 19.90
C PRO A 131 5.24 -4.63 21.10
N ASP A 132 4.81 -5.28 22.18
CA ASP A 132 4.70 -4.69 23.51
C ASP A 132 6.03 -4.87 24.26
N PHE A 133 6.72 -3.77 24.52
CA PHE A 133 7.99 -3.75 25.26
C PHE A 133 7.79 -3.61 26.78
N GLY A 134 6.56 -3.78 27.29
CA GLY A 134 6.24 -3.66 28.71
C GLY A 134 6.15 -2.22 29.20
N HIS A 135 6.05 -1.26 28.28
CA HIS A 135 5.86 0.15 28.60
C HIS A 135 4.92 0.81 27.58
N GLY A 136 4.19 1.83 28.05
CA GLY A 136 3.42 2.70 27.16
C GLY A 136 4.33 3.61 26.32
N ASP A 137 3.71 4.48 25.54
CA ASP A 137 4.44 5.51 24.80
C ASP A 137 5.17 6.47 25.76
N ARG A 138 6.50 6.49 25.74
CA ARG A 138 7.34 7.27 26.67
C ARG A 138 7.54 8.73 26.24
N GLY A 139 6.98 9.16 25.12
CA GLY A 139 7.01 10.55 24.68
C GLY A 139 8.14 10.91 23.71
N VAL A 140 8.08 12.16 23.23
CA VAL A 140 8.90 12.71 22.12
C VAL A 140 10.42 12.60 22.30
N SER A 141 10.92 12.49 23.54
CA SER A 141 12.34 12.44 23.84
C SER A 141 12.88 11.03 24.10
N GLN A 142 12.01 10.02 24.13
CA GLN A 142 12.37 8.64 24.48
C GLN A 142 11.99 7.60 23.42
N GLU A 143 11.03 7.92 22.55
CA GLU A 143 10.59 7.03 21.48
C GLU A 143 11.15 7.41 20.11
N ASN A 144 11.31 6.41 19.25
CA ASN A 144 11.79 6.57 17.87
C ASN A 144 10.64 6.95 16.92
N TYR A 145 10.00 8.10 17.16
CA TYR A 145 8.86 8.58 16.36
C TYR A 145 9.21 8.79 14.89
N GLY A 146 10.37 9.39 14.59
CA GLY A 146 10.82 9.61 13.22
C GLY A 146 11.00 8.30 12.44
N SER A 147 11.67 7.32 13.05
CA SER A 147 11.88 6.01 12.43
C SER A 147 10.55 5.28 12.21
N SER A 148 9.66 5.28 13.20
CA SER A 148 8.35 4.65 13.11
C SER A 148 7.51 5.25 11.98
N ALA A 149 7.40 6.58 11.94
CA ALA A 149 6.65 7.28 10.91
C ALA A 149 7.26 7.07 9.50
N THR A 150 8.59 6.98 9.39
CA THR A 150 9.26 6.68 8.11
C THR A 150 8.90 5.27 7.62
N CYS A 151 8.91 4.27 8.51
CA CYS A 151 8.47 2.91 8.19
C CYS A 151 6.97 2.88 7.85
N ASP A 152 6.14 3.64 8.57
CA ASP A 152 4.70 3.74 8.29
C ASP A 152 4.42 4.30 6.90
N ILE A 153 5.14 5.36 6.48
CA ILE A 153 4.99 5.94 5.13
C ILE A 153 5.33 4.91 4.07
N ALA A 154 6.44 4.18 4.24
CA ALA A 154 6.84 3.13 3.30
C ALA A 154 5.75 2.04 3.18
N CYS A 155 5.21 1.60 4.32
CA CYS A 155 4.09 0.66 4.35
C CYS A 155 2.85 1.20 3.64
N LEU A 156 2.41 2.41 3.99
CA LEU A 156 1.19 3.03 3.46
C LEU A 156 1.27 3.27 1.96
N GLN A 157 2.42 3.74 1.45
CA GLN A 157 2.62 3.93 0.02
C GLN A 157 2.59 2.60 -0.75
N ALA A 158 3.26 1.56 -0.24
CA ALA A 158 3.24 0.24 -0.86
C ALA A 158 1.84 -0.42 -0.82
N LEU A 159 1.13 -0.30 0.30
CA LEU A 159 -0.25 -0.76 0.47
C LEU A 159 -1.20 -0.02 -0.46
N SER A 160 -1.11 1.31 -0.52
CA SER A 160 -1.90 2.14 -1.42
C SER A 160 -1.72 1.69 -2.87
N ARG A 161 -0.47 1.58 -3.32
CA ARG A 161 -0.18 1.11 -4.68
C ARG A 161 -0.73 -0.28 -4.94
N ARG A 162 -0.51 -1.24 -4.03
CA ARG A 162 -0.98 -2.64 -4.17
C ARG A 162 -2.50 -2.77 -4.22
N ILE A 163 -3.22 -1.96 -3.45
CA ILE A 163 -4.68 -1.98 -3.37
C ILE A 163 -5.28 -1.25 -4.58
N HIS A 164 -4.77 -0.06 -4.92
CA HIS A 164 -5.22 0.69 -6.09
C HIS A 164 -4.82 0.04 -7.42
N PHE A 165 -3.84 -0.87 -7.42
CA PHE A 165 -3.54 -1.72 -8.59
C PHE A 165 -4.74 -2.57 -9.03
N GLY A 166 -5.74 -2.75 -8.15
CA GLY A 166 -7.04 -3.32 -8.50
C GLY A 166 -7.73 -2.62 -9.68
N LYS A 167 -7.41 -1.36 -9.97
CA LYS A 167 -7.89 -0.64 -11.18
C LYS A 167 -7.41 -1.31 -12.47
N PHE A 168 -6.13 -1.67 -12.56
CA PHE A 168 -5.56 -2.37 -13.72
C PHE A 168 -6.10 -3.80 -13.83
N VAL A 169 -6.27 -4.48 -12.69
CA VAL A 169 -6.89 -5.82 -12.64
C VAL A 169 -8.33 -5.76 -13.16
N ALA A 170 -9.10 -4.75 -12.74
CA ALA A 170 -10.49 -4.56 -13.14
C ALA A 170 -10.61 -4.26 -14.64
N GLU A 171 -9.78 -3.34 -15.17
CA GLU A 171 -9.75 -3.01 -16.60
C GLU A 171 -9.39 -4.23 -17.45
N SER A 172 -8.35 -4.98 -17.05
CA SER A 172 -7.93 -6.19 -17.76
C SER A 172 -9.01 -7.28 -17.78
N LYS A 173 -9.71 -7.49 -16.65
CA LYS A 173 -10.85 -8.43 -16.56
C LYS A 173 -12.05 -7.94 -17.38
N PHE A 174 -12.33 -6.65 -17.37
CA PHE A 174 -13.39 -6.06 -18.17
C PHE A 174 -13.14 -6.31 -19.65
N GLN A 175 -11.93 -6.01 -20.16
CA GLN A 175 -11.60 -6.25 -21.56
C GLN A 175 -11.70 -7.74 -21.95
N SER A 176 -11.26 -8.63 -21.06
CA SER A 176 -11.31 -10.08 -21.29
C SER A 176 -12.74 -10.67 -21.33
N GLU A 177 -13.67 -10.13 -20.54
CA GLU A 177 -15.06 -10.61 -20.42
C GLU A 177 -16.07 -9.45 -20.55
N THR A 178 -15.93 -8.63 -21.61
CA THR A 178 -16.65 -7.34 -21.76
C THR A 178 -18.16 -7.50 -21.64
N ASP A 179 -18.75 -8.48 -22.31
CA ASP A 179 -20.21 -8.68 -22.28
C ASP A 179 -20.73 -9.04 -20.88
N LYS A 180 -19.99 -9.89 -20.15
CA LYS A 180 -20.35 -10.33 -18.80
C LYS A 180 -20.32 -9.14 -17.84
N PHE A 181 -19.21 -8.41 -17.78
CA PHE A 181 -19.09 -7.27 -16.88
C PHE A 181 -20.03 -6.13 -17.29
N THR A 182 -20.28 -5.91 -18.58
CA THR A 182 -21.29 -4.92 -19.03
C THR A 182 -22.68 -5.24 -18.51
N ARG A 183 -23.11 -6.51 -18.54
CA ARG A 183 -24.42 -6.91 -17.98
C ARG A 183 -24.48 -6.67 -16.47
N LEU A 184 -23.47 -7.11 -15.73
CA LEU A 184 -23.41 -6.94 -14.28
C LEU A 184 -23.40 -5.45 -13.88
N ILE A 185 -22.60 -4.62 -14.57
CA ILE A 185 -22.52 -3.17 -14.33
C ILE A 185 -23.86 -2.50 -14.61
N ARG A 186 -24.53 -2.81 -15.73
CA ARG A 186 -25.84 -2.23 -16.08
C ARG A 186 -26.94 -2.62 -15.09
N ALA A 187 -26.86 -3.81 -14.52
CA ALA A 187 -27.79 -4.28 -13.50
C ALA A 187 -27.50 -3.70 -12.10
N GLY A 188 -26.36 -3.02 -11.90
CA GLY A 188 -25.92 -2.57 -10.58
C GLY A 188 -25.56 -3.73 -9.63
N ASP A 189 -25.27 -4.91 -10.16
CA ASP A 189 -25.09 -6.14 -9.40
C ASP A 189 -23.69 -6.22 -8.77
N ARG A 190 -23.58 -5.64 -7.56
CA ARG A 190 -22.30 -5.59 -6.82
C ARG A 190 -21.85 -6.96 -6.32
N GLU A 191 -22.79 -7.84 -5.98
CA GLU A 191 -22.51 -9.18 -5.49
C GLU A 191 -21.99 -10.06 -6.64
N GLY A 192 -22.66 -10.02 -7.80
CA GLY A 192 -22.22 -10.72 -8.99
C GLY A 192 -20.86 -10.23 -9.51
N ILE A 193 -20.56 -8.93 -9.39
CA ILE A 193 -19.21 -8.41 -9.68
C ILE A 193 -18.19 -8.98 -8.69
N ALA A 194 -18.49 -8.98 -7.39
CA ALA A 194 -17.58 -9.51 -6.36
C ALA A 194 -17.27 -10.99 -6.59
N GLU A 195 -18.29 -11.80 -6.87
CA GLU A 195 -18.12 -13.21 -7.21
C GLU A 195 -17.30 -13.40 -8.49
N ALA A 196 -17.57 -12.62 -9.54
CA ALA A 196 -16.87 -12.71 -10.83
C ALA A 196 -15.37 -12.35 -10.76
N ILE A 197 -14.96 -11.51 -9.82
CA ILE A 197 -13.55 -11.13 -9.66
C ILE A 197 -12.79 -12.01 -8.66
N THR A 198 -13.49 -12.76 -7.80
CA THR A 198 -12.90 -13.63 -6.79
C THR A 198 -12.46 -14.97 -7.38
N ASN A 199 -11.26 -15.40 -7.01
CA ASN A 199 -10.78 -16.76 -7.28
C ASN A 199 -10.20 -17.34 -5.99
N LYS A 200 -11.04 -18.13 -5.28
CA LYS A 200 -10.71 -18.69 -3.96
C LYS A 200 -9.45 -19.56 -3.98
N ALA A 201 -9.20 -20.29 -5.06
CA ALA A 201 -7.99 -21.11 -5.18
C ALA A 201 -6.73 -20.23 -5.26
N VAL A 202 -6.78 -19.15 -6.04
CA VAL A 202 -5.67 -18.18 -6.14
C VAL A 202 -5.45 -17.46 -4.81
N GLU A 203 -6.51 -17.05 -4.11
CA GLU A 203 -6.41 -16.42 -2.79
C GLU A 203 -5.73 -17.34 -1.77
N LYS A 204 -6.10 -18.62 -1.74
CA LYS A 204 -5.45 -19.62 -0.87
C LYS A 204 -3.95 -19.72 -1.16
N THR A 205 -3.56 -19.82 -2.44
CA THR A 205 -2.14 -19.85 -2.83
C THR A 205 -1.39 -18.56 -2.45
N VAL A 206 -2.05 -17.40 -2.50
CA VAL A 206 -1.45 -16.13 -2.05
C VAL A 206 -1.18 -16.18 -0.55
N LEU A 207 -2.13 -16.64 0.26
CA LEU A 207 -1.97 -16.75 1.71
C LEU A 207 -0.89 -17.75 2.11
N GLU A 208 -0.83 -18.91 1.46
CA GLU A 208 0.21 -19.92 1.70
C GLU A 208 1.61 -19.38 1.36
N ARG A 209 1.75 -18.66 0.24
CA ARG A 209 3.01 -18.01 -0.15
C ARG A 209 3.41 -16.92 0.84
N LEU A 210 2.46 -16.09 1.28
CA LEU A 210 2.70 -15.04 2.27
C LEU A 210 3.17 -15.61 3.61
N LYS A 211 2.54 -16.69 4.08
CA LYS A 211 2.97 -17.38 5.30
C LYS A 211 4.42 -17.85 5.19
N LEU A 212 4.78 -18.50 4.08
CA LEU A 212 6.15 -18.96 3.85
C LEU A 212 7.16 -17.81 3.78
N LYS A 213 6.82 -16.72 3.08
CA LYS A 213 7.69 -15.54 2.98
C LYS A 213 7.93 -14.89 4.33
N ALA A 214 6.88 -14.67 5.12
CA ALA A 214 7.00 -14.09 6.45
C ALA A 214 7.89 -14.94 7.37
N GLN A 215 7.73 -16.27 7.33
CA GLN A 215 8.57 -17.21 8.09
C GLN A 215 10.02 -17.27 7.60
N THR A 216 10.30 -16.88 6.36
CA THR A 216 11.65 -16.96 5.78
C THR A 216 12.40 -15.63 5.91
N TYR A 217 11.74 -14.51 5.65
CA TYR A 217 12.38 -13.19 5.59
C TYR A 217 12.66 -12.58 6.96
N GLY A 218 11.90 -12.97 7.99
CA GLY A 218 12.06 -12.46 9.35
C GLY A 218 13.06 -13.24 10.21
N THR A 219 13.68 -14.30 9.69
CA THR A 219 14.56 -15.20 10.46
C THR A 219 15.96 -15.22 9.90
N ASP A 220 16.98 -15.16 10.77
CA ASP A 220 18.36 -15.40 10.37
C ASP A 220 18.53 -16.87 9.93
N PRO A 221 18.90 -17.14 8.66
CA PRO A 221 19.06 -18.50 8.15
C PRO A 221 20.15 -19.30 8.89
N SER A 222 21.09 -18.64 9.56
CA SER A 222 22.17 -19.28 10.31
C SER A 222 21.73 -19.86 11.65
N LEU A 223 20.60 -19.43 12.20
CA LEU A 223 20.12 -19.87 13.52
C LEU A 223 19.46 -21.27 13.51
N GLY A 224 19.32 -21.91 12.34
CA GLY A 224 18.65 -23.21 12.19
C GLY A 224 17.14 -23.13 12.47
N ARG A 225 16.35 -24.04 11.87
CA ARG A 225 14.92 -24.15 12.24
C ARG A 225 14.84 -24.68 13.66
N VAL A 226 14.46 -23.83 14.61
CA VAL A 226 13.96 -24.30 15.90
C VAL A 226 12.67 -25.09 15.58
N PRO A 227 12.58 -26.39 15.92
CA PRO A 227 11.36 -27.14 15.69
C PRO A 227 10.22 -26.47 16.48
N ASP A 228 9.06 -26.31 15.83
CA ASP A 228 7.86 -25.77 16.48
C ASP A 228 7.62 -26.53 17.78
N ALA A 229 7.54 -25.80 18.90
CA ALA A 229 7.13 -26.37 20.17
C ALA A 229 5.65 -26.76 20.03
N GLU A 230 5.38 -28.07 20.02
CA GLU A 230 4.03 -28.62 20.12
C GLU A 230 3.42 -28.20 21.47
N THR A 231 2.37 -27.39 21.44
CA THR A 231 1.36 -27.28 22.50
C THR A 231 -0.02 -27.18 21.87
#